data_AF-A0A8T4A4M0-F1
#
_entry.id   AF-A0A8T4A4M0-F1
#
_cell.length_a   1.000
_cell.length_b   1.000
_cell.length_c   1.000
_cell.angle_alpha   90.00
_cell.angle_beta   90.00
_cell.angle_gamma   90.00
#
_symmetry.space_group_name_H-M   'P 1'
#
loop_
_entity.id
_entity.type
_entity.pdbx_description
1 polymer ?
#
loop_
_entity_poly.entity_id
_entity_poly.type
_entity_poly.pdbx_seq_one_letter_code
_entity_poly.pdbx_strand_id
1 'polypeptide(L)'
;MTSCAIAIVTERPRFYYEAAGELKNRSMPFLSLKLGQEIPSRVSVVLTTTQERKKINFPNVVANEDAQAAVNEALRILKGFGTRHKKLIIGIDPGRKPGVAVVGDGKII
;
A
#
# COMPACT_ATOMS: atom_id res chain seq x y z
N MET A 1 12.87 -4.98 18.63
CA MET A 1 11.77 -4.06 18.26
C MET A 1 11.33 -4.42 16.85
N THR A 2 10.13 -4.96 16.68
CA THR A 2 9.59 -5.35 15.37
C THR A 2 9.31 -4.09 14.53
N SER A 3 10.20 -3.79 13.58
CA SER A 3 10.05 -2.71 12.60
C SER A 3 8.91 -3.07 11.64
N CYS A 4 7.79 -2.38 11.75
CA CYS A 4 6.61 -2.66 10.94
C CYS A 4 6.51 -1.63 9.81
N ALA A 5 6.96 -2.00 8.60
CA ALA A 5 7.07 -1.10 7.46
C ALA A 5 5.78 -0.99 6.61
N ILE A 6 4.78 -1.84 6.86
CA ILE A 6 3.51 -1.88 6.10
C ILE A 6 2.33 -1.61 7.04
N ALA A 7 1.37 -0.81 6.59
CA ALA A 7 0.05 -0.69 7.21
C ALA A 7 -1.05 -1.03 6.21
N ILE A 8 -2.07 -1.77 6.63
CA ILE A 8 -3.33 -1.92 5.91
C ILE A 8 -4.31 -0.90 6.48
N VAL A 9 -4.86 -0.06 5.61
CA VAL A 9 -5.86 0.95 5.97
C VAL A 9 -7.04 0.81 5.03
N THR A 10 -8.13 0.23 5.51
CA THR A 10 -9.33 -0.05 4.71
C THR A 10 -10.53 -0.26 5.62
N GLU A 11 -11.72 0.10 5.15
CA GLU A 11 -13.01 -0.31 5.72
C GLU A 11 -13.60 -1.53 4.98
N ARG A 12 -12.93 -2.03 3.93
CA ARG A 12 -13.39 -3.19 3.14
C ARG A 12 -12.87 -4.51 3.74
N PRO A 13 -13.75 -5.34 4.34
CA PRO A 13 -13.31 -6.56 5.02
C PRO A 13 -12.60 -7.55 4.08
N ARG A 14 -13.09 -7.69 2.84
CA ARG A 14 -12.50 -8.60 1.85
C ARG A 14 -11.05 -8.25 1.55
N PHE A 15 -10.77 -6.99 1.21
CA PHE A 15 -9.41 -6.52 0.92
C PHE A 15 -8.50 -6.71 2.14
N TYR A 16 -8.99 -6.38 3.34
CA TYR A 16 -8.25 -6.59 4.57
C TYR A 16 -7.82 -8.06 4.75
N TYR A 17 -8.75 -9.01 4.68
CA TYR A 17 -8.45 -10.42 4.91
C TYR A 17 -7.52 -11.01 3.85
N GLU A 18 -7.70 -10.63 2.59
CA GLU A 18 -6.83 -11.08 1.49
C GLU A 18 -5.41 -10.50 1.66
N ALA A 19 -5.26 -9.20 1.92
CA ALA A 19 -3.95 -8.56 2.10
C ALA A 19 -3.25 -9.05 3.38
N ALA A 20 -3.98 -9.19 4.48
CA ALA A 20 -3.46 -9.71 5.74
C ALA A 20 -3.03 -11.18 5.59
N GLY A 21 -3.80 -11.98 4.86
CA GLY A 21 -3.45 -13.37 4.54
C GLY A 21 -2.15 -13.44 3.76
N GLU A 22 -2.02 -12.65 2.70
CA GLU A 22 -0.82 -12.63 1.86
C GLU A 22 0.43 -12.18 2.63
N LEU A 23 0.31 -11.15 3.48
CA LEU A 23 1.43 -10.69 4.32
C LEU A 23 1.82 -11.74 5.36
N LYS A 24 0.85 -12.41 6.00
CA LYS A 24 1.10 -13.51 6.95
C LYS A 24 1.79 -14.69 6.28
N ASN A 25 1.34 -15.09 5.10
CA ASN A 25 1.93 -16.18 4.30
C ASN A 25 3.41 -15.90 3.97
N ARG A 26 3.79 -14.62 3.88
CA ARG A 26 5.16 -14.16 3.62
C ARG A 26 5.94 -13.78 4.87
N SER A 27 5.38 -14.04 6.06
CA SER A 27 5.97 -13.65 7.36
C SER A 27 6.29 -12.16 7.48
N MET A 28 5.51 -11.31 6.80
CA MET A 28 5.68 -9.86 6.82
C MET A 28 4.85 -9.24 7.95
N PRO A 29 5.47 -8.53 8.92
CA PRO A 29 4.73 -7.81 9.93
C PRO A 29 3.99 -6.62 9.30
N PHE A 30 2.77 -6.36 9.76
CA PHE A 30 1.97 -5.22 9.33
C PHE A 30 1.14 -4.62 10.47
N LEU A 31 0.72 -3.37 10.31
CA LEU A 31 -0.28 -2.72 11.16
C LEU A 31 -1.65 -2.74 10.48
N SER A 32 -2.71 -2.86 11.27
CA SER A 32 -4.09 -2.65 10.82
C SER A 32 -4.58 -1.33 11.41
N LEU A 33 -4.93 -0.36 10.57
CA LEU A 33 -5.46 0.93 10.99
C LEU A 33 -6.81 1.20 10.31
N LYS A 34 -7.65 2.01 10.95
CA LYS A 34 -8.90 2.51 10.38
C LYS A 34 -8.63 3.77 9.55
N LEU A 35 -9.55 4.10 8.64
CA LEU A 35 -9.52 5.39 7.95
C LEU A 35 -9.56 6.54 8.96
N GLY A 36 -8.73 7.56 8.72
CA GLY A 36 -8.60 8.72 9.61
C GLY A 36 -7.74 8.51 10.86
N GLN A 37 -7.27 7.28 11.14
CA GLN A 37 -6.27 7.08 12.19
C GLN A 37 -4.90 7.59 11.76
N GLU A 38 -4.14 8.11 12.74
CA GLU A 38 -2.77 8.54 12.52
C GLU A 38 -1.89 7.35 12.11
N ILE A 39 -1.09 7.55 11.06
CA ILE A 39 -0.19 6.53 10.52
C ILE A 39 1.19 6.74 11.14
N PRO A 40 1.71 5.79 11.94
CA PRO A 40 3.00 5.96 12.60
C PRO A 40 4.15 6.16 11.63
N SER A 41 5.14 6.98 12.00
CA SER A 41 6.32 7.29 11.17
C SER A 41 7.18 6.09 10.77
N ARG A 42 7.06 4.96 11.49
CA ARG A 42 7.72 3.69 11.14
C ARG A 42 7.12 2.99 9.91
N VAL A 43 5.89 3.34 9.53
CA VAL A 43 5.24 2.82 8.32
C VAL A 43 5.93 3.42 7.11
N SER A 44 6.31 2.58 6.17
CA SER A 44 6.93 3.00 4.90
C SER A 44 5.95 2.91 3.73
N VAL A 45 4.94 2.04 3.80
CA VAL A 45 3.92 1.83 2.76
C VAL A 45 2.55 1.56 3.38
N VAL A 46 1.51 2.16 2.81
CA VAL A 46 0.11 1.91 3.15
C VAL A 46 -0.58 1.14 2.03
N LEU A 47 -1.28 0.06 2.37
CA LEU A 47 -2.17 -0.70 1.50
C LEU A 47 -3.61 -0.25 1.70
N THR A 48 -4.32 0.01 0.61
CA THR A 48 -5.73 0.44 0.58
C THR A 48 -6.38 0.04 -0.73
N THR A 49 -7.70 0.23 -0.84
CA THR A 49 -8.41 0.16 -2.12
C THR A 49 -8.39 1.47 -2.89
N THR A 50 -8.70 1.42 -4.20
CA THR A 50 -8.71 2.60 -5.08
C THR A 50 -9.77 3.62 -4.67
N GLN A 51 -10.95 3.17 -4.19
CA GLN A 51 -12.02 4.09 -3.78
C GLN A 51 -11.70 4.78 -2.44
N GLU A 52 -10.89 4.14 -1.58
CA GLU A 52 -10.49 4.68 -0.28
C GLU A 52 -9.23 5.55 -0.34
N ARG A 53 -8.45 5.47 -1.42
CA ARG A 53 -7.18 6.20 -1.61
C ARG A 53 -7.29 7.69 -1.29
N LYS A 54 -8.37 8.35 -1.69
CA LYS A 54 -8.59 9.80 -1.49
C LYS A 54 -8.70 10.18 0.00
N LYS A 55 -9.05 9.24 0.86
CA LYS A 55 -9.19 9.41 2.31
C LYS A 55 -7.87 9.19 3.07
N ILE A 56 -6.79 8.82 2.37
CA ILE A 56 -5.48 8.52 2.98
C ILE A 56 -4.46 9.56 2.56
N ASN A 57 -4.00 10.36 3.53
CA ASN A 57 -2.95 11.34 3.33
C ASN A 57 -1.60 10.79 3.82
N PHE A 58 -0.95 9.98 2.99
CA PHE A 58 0.37 9.41 3.28
C PHE A 58 1.26 9.42 2.03
N PRO A 59 2.60 9.56 2.15
CA PRO A 59 3.47 9.68 0.99
C PRO A 59 3.48 8.44 0.08
N ASN A 60 3.48 7.25 0.68
CA ASN A 60 3.62 5.98 -0.01
C ASN A 60 2.36 5.14 0.17
N VAL A 61 1.45 5.24 -0.80
CA VAL A 61 0.17 4.52 -0.76
C VAL A 61 0.04 3.67 -2.02
N VAL A 62 -0.17 2.38 -1.82
CA VAL A 62 -0.55 1.42 -2.86
C VAL A 62 -2.05 1.22 -2.77
N ALA A 63 -2.75 1.69 -3.81
CA ALA A 63 -4.19 1.55 -3.94
C ALA A 63 -4.54 0.59 -5.07
N ASN A 64 -5.12 -0.56 -4.73
CA ASN A 64 -5.54 -1.57 -5.69
C ASN A 64 -6.77 -2.32 -5.15
N GLU A 65 -7.67 -2.77 -6.03
CA GLU A 65 -8.79 -3.65 -5.62
C GLU A 65 -8.32 -5.10 -5.42
N ASP A 66 -7.23 -5.49 -6.07
CA ASP A 66 -6.56 -6.78 -5.88
C ASP A 66 -5.53 -6.67 -4.75
N ALA A 67 -5.83 -7.31 -3.62
CA ALA A 67 -4.97 -7.33 -2.44
C ALA A 67 -3.61 -8.00 -2.68
N GLN A 68 -3.56 -9.05 -3.51
CA GLN A 68 -2.30 -9.74 -3.81
C GLN A 68 -1.38 -8.84 -4.63
N ALA A 69 -1.94 -8.16 -5.64
CA ALA A 69 -1.20 -7.17 -6.42
C ALA A 69 -0.73 -6.00 -5.54
N ALA A 70 -1.58 -5.51 -4.62
CA ALA A 70 -1.22 -4.46 -3.67
C ALA A 70 -0.02 -4.86 -2.78
N VAL A 71 -0.06 -6.07 -2.22
CA VAL A 71 1.03 -6.60 -1.38
C VAL A 71 2.32 -6.78 -2.19
N ASN A 72 2.23 -7.36 -3.38
CA ASN A 72 3.40 -7.53 -4.26
C ASN A 72 4.08 -6.19 -4.54
N GLU A 73 3.30 -5.16 -4.84
CA GLU A 73 3.83 -3.82 -5.11
C GLU A 73 4.44 -3.18 -3.87
N ALA A 74 3.79 -3.26 -2.71
CA ALA A 74 4.37 -2.78 -1.45
C ALA A 74 5.71 -3.45 -1.14
N LEU A 75 5.84 -4.76 -1.40
CA LEU A 75 7.11 -5.46 -1.21
C LEU A 75 8.18 -5.03 -2.23
N ARG A 76 7.80 -4.74 -3.48
CA ARG A 76 8.73 -4.16 -4.47
C ARG A 76 9.22 -2.79 -4.04
N ILE A 77 8.31 -1.95 -3.55
CA ILE A 77 8.62 -0.64 -2.98
C ILE A 77 9.64 -0.82 -1.85
N LEU A 78 9.36 -1.66 -0.86
CA LEU A 78 10.29 -1.89 0.26
C LEU A 78 11.67 -2.41 -0.19
N LYS A 79 11.74 -3.26 -1.21
CA LYS A 79 13.01 -3.74 -1.79
C LYS A 79 13.76 -2.65 -2.57
N GLY A 80 13.03 -1.75 -3.23
CA GLY A 80 13.57 -0.62 -4.00
C GLY A 80 13.92 0.61 -3.16
N PHE A 81 13.40 0.71 -1.93
CA PHE A 81 13.68 1.79 -0.97
C PHE A 81 15.09 1.71 -0.34
N GLY A 82 16.07 1.19 -1.09
CA GLY A 82 17.49 1.30 -0.77
C GLY A 82 18.02 2.74 -0.82
N THR A 83 17.35 3.68 -1.51
CA THR A 83 17.74 5.11 -1.51
C THR A 83 16.56 6.05 -1.82
N ARG A 84 16.20 6.88 -0.83
CA ARG A 84 15.55 8.21 -0.90
C ARG A 84 14.51 8.47 -2.02
N HIS A 85 13.22 8.21 -1.78
CA HIS A 85 12.13 8.86 -2.51
C HIS A 85 11.15 9.46 -1.49
N LYS A 86 10.74 10.73 -1.67
CA LYS A 86 9.94 11.50 -0.68
C LYS A 86 8.42 11.26 -0.79
N LYS A 87 7.91 10.76 -1.92
CA LYS A 87 6.48 10.48 -2.15
C LYS A 87 6.30 9.55 -3.36
N LEU A 88 5.61 8.43 -3.19
CA LEU A 88 5.30 7.47 -4.26
C LEU A 88 3.83 7.06 -4.21
N ILE A 89 3.05 7.45 -5.21
CA ILE A 89 1.63 7.09 -5.29
C ILE A 89 1.48 6.05 -6.40
N ILE A 90 0.96 4.86 -6.09
CA ILE A 90 0.69 3.83 -7.10
C ILE A 90 -0.80 3.51 -7.09
N GLY A 91 -1.47 3.80 -8.19
CA GLY A 91 -2.86 3.38 -8.46
C GLY A 91 -2.87 2.47 -9.67
N ILE A 92 -3.57 1.34 -9.60
CA ILE A 92 -3.73 0.42 -10.74
C ILE A 92 -5.21 0.39 -11.12
N ASP A 93 -5.50 0.61 -12.41
CA ASP A 93 -6.83 0.48 -13.01
C ASP A 93 -7.05 -0.98 -13.44
N PRO A 94 -8.14 -1.66 -13.00
CA PRO A 94 -8.36 -3.11 -13.16
C PRO A 94 -8.78 -3.56 -14.58
N GLY A 95 -8.23 -2.95 -15.64
CA GLY A 95 -8.41 -3.41 -17.01
C GLY A 95 -7.83 -4.82 -17.26
N ARG A 96 -8.20 -5.45 -18.40
CA ARG A 96 -7.75 -6.81 -18.80
C ARG A 96 -6.22 -7.01 -18.83
N LYS A 97 -5.45 -5.92 -18.81
CA LYS A 97 -4.00 -5.92 -18.58
C LYS A 97 -3.77 -4.94 -17.41
N PRO A 98 -3.21 -5.35 -16.26
CA PRO A 98 -2.92 -4.42 -15.18
C PRO A 98 -1.90 -3.39 -15.67
N GLY A 99 -2.33 -2.13 -15.82
CA GLY A 99 -1.46 -0.99 -16.07
C GLY A 99 -1.06 -0.36 -14.74
N VAL A 100 0.23 -0.34 -14.42
CA VAL A 100 0.73 0.36 -13.22
C VAL A 100 0.72 1.86 -13.51
N ALA A 101 -0.11 2.65 -12.84
CA ALA A 101 0.03 4.11 -12.85
C ALA A 101 0.85 4.53 -11.62
N VAL A 102 2.12 4.86 -11.86
CA VAL A 102 2.98 5.47 -10.85
C VAL A 102 2.84 6.98 -10.98
N VAL A 103 2.35 7.64 -9.94
CA VAL A 103 2.38 9.10 -9.81
C VAL A 103 3.45 9.46 -8.78
N GLY A 104 4.61 9.86 -9.28
CA GLY A 104 5.69 10.47 -8.49
C GLY A 104 5.63 11.99 -8.67
N ASP A 105 5.55 12.74 -7.57
CA ASP A 105 5.66 14.21 -7.58
C ASP A 105 4.75 14.96 -8.59
N GLY A 106 3.53 14.47 -8.79
CA GLY A 106 2.56 15.12 -9.68
C GLY A 106 2.82 14.91 -11.18
N LYS A 107 3.79 14.08 -11.54
CA LYS A 107 3.97 13.57 -12.91
C LYS A 107 3.56 12.10 -13.00
N ILE A 108 2.82 11.79 -14.06
CA ILE A 108 2.52 10.43 -14.48
C ILE A 108 3.80 9.88 -15.11
N ILE A 109 4.28 8.73 -14.64
CA ILE A 109 5.38 7.97 -15.27
C ILE A 109 4.77 6.79 -16.03
#